data_AF-A0A2E2WKA4-F1
#
_entry.id   AF-A0A2E2WKA4-F1
#
_cell.length_a   1.000
_cell.length_b   1.000
_cell.length_c   1.000
_cell.angle_alpha   90.00
_cell.angle_beta   90.00
_cell.angle_gamma   90.00
#
_symmetry.space_group_name_H-M   'P 1'
#
loop_
_entity.id
_entity.type
_entity.pdbx_description
1 polymer ?
#
loop_
_entity_poly.entity_id
_entity_poly.type
_entity_poly.pdbx_seq_one_letter_code
_entity_poly.pdbx_strand_id
1 'polypeptide(L)'
;MRLFIVIIGFYVAMLLPQPAFAQSAEPLISSAYLYEVCKRDGEGNEVILNGNVTCQSYIAGVLDYHNMLQSLGTSPNVDICVPAGMKLKDLQEIVWHYLDRNTQHDAFVAAPAVTLALHKIFPCKKAKKKK
;
A
#
# COMPACT_ATOMS: atom_id res chain seq x y z
N MET A 1 31.05 -9.57 -50.70
CA MET A 1 29.62 -9.15 -50.73
C MET A 1 28.74 -9.93 -49.76
N ARG A 2 28.81 -11.28 -49.68
CA ARG A 2 28.00 -12.08 -48.73
C ARG A 2 28.26 -11.77 -47.25
N LEU A 3 29.50 -11.46 -46.86
CA LEU A 3 29.86 -11.17 -45.46
C LEU A 3 29.26 -9.84 -44.94
N PHE A 4 29.16 -8.82 -45.79
CA PHE A 4 28.60 -7.51 -45.43
C PHE A 4 27.09 -7.57 -45.16
N ILE A 5 26.35 -8.41 -45.90
CA ILE A 5 24.90 -8.59 -45.72
C ILE A 5 24.59 -9.24 -44.36
N VAL A 6 25.42 -10.19 -43.92
CA VAL A 6 25.26 -10.86 -42.63
C VAL A 6 25.50 -9.90 -41.47
N ILE A 7 26.52 -9.03 -41.57
CA ILE A 7 26.83 -8.04 -40.52
C ILE A 7 25.70 -7.00 -40.41
N ILE A 8 25.19 -6.49 -41.53
CA ILE A 8 24.08 -5.53 -41.54
C ILE A 8 22.81 -6.15 -40.95
N GLY A 9 22.50 -7.41 -41.29
CA GLY A 9 21.36 -8.12 -40.72
C GLY A 9 21.43 -8.27 -39.20
N PHE A 10 22.64 -8.49 -38.65
CA PHE A 10 22.86 -8.62 -37.21
C PHE A 10 22.68 -7.29 -36.47
N TYR A 11 23.18 -6.18 -37.03
CA TYR A 11 22.97 -4.84 -36.45
C TYR A 11 21.50 -4.39 -36.51
N VAL A 12 20.77 -4.74 -37.56
CA VAL A 12 19.33 -4.45 -37.66
C VAL A 12 18.52 -5.25 -36.65
N ALA A 13 18.90 -6.51 -36.38
CA ALA A 13 18.23 -7.34 -35.36
C ALA A 13 18.43 -6.81 -33.93
N MET A 14 19.57 -6.18 -33.63
CA MET A 14 19.84 -5.56 -32.33
C MET A 14 19.10 -4.23 -32.09
N LEU A 15 18.61 -3.58 -33.15
CA LEU A 15 17.84 -2.33 -33.07
C LEU A 15 16.33 -2.56 -32.91
N LEU A 16 15.87 -3.82 -32.89
CA LEU A 16 14.48 -4.11 -32.62
C LEU A 16 14.19 -3.85 -31.13
N PRO A 17 13.24 -2.96 -30.80
CA PRO A 17 12.85 -2.72 -29.42
C PRO A 17 12.34 -4.03 -28.84
N GLN A 18 13.08 -4.58 -27.87
CA GLN A 18 12.57 -5.71 -27.12
C GLN A 18 11.38 -5.22 -26.30
N PRO A 19 10.26 -5.97 -26.25
CA PRO A 19 9.19 -5.64 -25.33
C PRO A 19 9.78 -5.67 -23.92
N ALA A 20 9.90 -4.50 -23.30
CA ALA A 20 10.16 -4.41 -21.88
C ALA A 20 8.93 -4.99 -21.19
N PHE A 21 8.99 -6.28 -20.82
CA PHE A 21 8.06 -6.84 -19.87
C PHE A 21 8.30 -6.11 -18.55
N ALA A 22 7.61 -5.00 -18.36
CA ALA A 22 7.47 -4.42 -17.03
C ALA A 22 6.88 -5.55 -16.17
N GLN A 23 7.65 -6.04 -15.20
CA GLN A 23 7.09 -6.90 -14.16
C GLN A 23 6.00 -6.06 -13.50
N SER A 24 4.75 -6.32 -13.85
CA SER A 24 3.62 -5.81 -13.09
C SER A 24 3.78 -6.40 -11.70
N ALA A 25 4.23 -5.59 -10.74
CA ALA A 25 4.23 -5.95 -9.35
C ALA A 25 2.76 -6.05 -8.93
N GLU A 26 2.15 -7.21 -9.16
CA GLU A 26 0.80 -7.45 -8.68
C GLU A 26 0.79 -7.29 -7.16
N PRO A 27 -0.15 -6.52 -6.61
CA PRO A 27 -0.19 -6.31 -5.19
C PRO A 27 -0.52 -7.63 -4.49
N LEU A 28 0.36 -8.08 -3.59
CA LEU A 28 0.09 -9.24 -2.74
C LEU A 28 -1.23 -9.09 -1.97
N ILE A 29 -1.53 -7.86 -1.55
CA ILE A 29 -2.79 -7.44 -0.94
C ILE A 29 -3.19 -6.12 -1.59
N SER A 30 -4.24 -6.14 -2.41
CA SER A 30 -4.79 -4.93 -3.05
C SER A 30 -5.71 -4.17 -2.10
N SER A 31 -5.94 -2.88 -2.39
CA SER A 31 -6.89 -2.06 -1.62
C SER A 31 -8.32 -2.61 -1.70
N ALA A 32 -8.72 -3.12 -2.88
CA ALA A 32 -10.04 -3.74 -3.06
C ALA A 32 -10.20 -5.01 -2.21
N TYR A 33 -9.18 -5.88 -2.19
CA TYR A 33 -9.21 -7.07 -1.35
C TYR A 33 -9.23 -6.70 0.14
N LEU A 34 -8.40 -5.72 0.55
CA LEU A 34 -8.38 -5.24 1.93
C LEU A 34 -9.74 -4.66 2.34
N TYR A 35 -10.41 -3.92 1.45
CA TYR A 35 -11.77 -3.40 1.69
C TYR A 35 -12.75 -4.52 2.04
N GLU A 36 -12.80 -5.57 1.23
CA GLU A 36 -13.73 -6.69 1.43
C GLU A 36 -13.48 -7.43 2.76
N VAL A 37 -12.22 -7.70 3.11
CA VAL A 37 -11.90 -8.38 4.38
C VAL A 37 -12.05 -7.49 5.61
N CYS A 38 -11.92 -6.17 5.46
CA CYS A 38 -12.16 -5.21 6.54
C CYS A 38 -13.65 -4.90 6.75
N LYS A 39 -14.52 -5.27 5.79
CA LYS A 39 -15.94 -4.96 5.79
C LYS A 39 -16.69 -5.65 6.93
N ARG A 40 -17.65 -4.92 7.50
CA ARG A 40 -18.55 -5.42 8.54
C ARG A 40 -20.00 -5.24 8.12
N ASP A 41 -20.88 -6.08 8.64
CA ASP A 41 -22.31 -5.92 8.47
C ASP A 41 -22.88 -4.80 9.38
N GLY A 42 -24.19 -4.58 9.30
CA GLY A 42 -24.88 -3.57 10.13
C GLY A 42 -24.90 -3.89 11.63
N GLU A 43 -24.54 -5.12 12.03
CA GLU A 43 -24.44 -5.56 13.42
C GLU A 43 -22.99 -5.49 13.94
N GLY A 44 -22.03 -5.19 13.06
CA GLY A 44 -20.61 -5.12 13.38
C GLY A 44 -19.88 -6.47 13.32
N ASN A 45 -20.51 -7.51 12.76
CA ASN A 45 -19.84 -8.78 12.49
C ASN A 45 -19.03 -8.68 11.20
N GLU A 46 -18.03 -9.56 11.05
CA GLU A 46 -17.32 -9.68 9.78
C GLU A 46 -18.22 -10.24 8.68
N VAL A 47 -18.09 -9.72 7.46
CA VAL A 47 -18.80 -10.25 6.29
C VAL A 47 -18.11 -11.50 5.75
N ILE A 48 -16.78 -11.52 5.82
CA ILE A 48 -15.94 -12.65 5.42
C ILE A 48 -15.43 -13.33 6.67
N LEU A 49 -15.53 -14.67 6.73
CA LEU A 49 -15.00 -15.47 7.84
C LEU A 49 -13.50 -15.20 8.03
N ASN A 50 -13.10 -14.84 9.25
CA ASN A 50 -11.75 -14.39 9.62
C ASN A 50 -11.28 -13.11 8.90
N GLY A 51 -12.18 -12.35 8.31
CA GLY A 51 -11.89 -11.08 7.65
C GLY A 51 -11.30 -10.06 8.62
N ASN A 52 -11.85 -9.97 9.84
CA ASN A 52 -11.35 -9.05 10.87
C ASN A 52 -9.89 -9.34 11.22
N VAL A 53 -9.53 -10.61 11.40
CA VAL A 53 -8.17 -11.01 11.75
C VAL A 53 -7.20 -10.66 10.63
N THR A 54 -7.59 -10.93 9.37
CA THR A 54 -6.78 -10.64 8.18
C THR A 54 -6.57 -9.13 8.02
N CYS A 55 -7.65 -8.35 8.08
CA CYS A 55 -7.62 -6.89 8.00
C CYS A 55 -6.75 -6.28 9.10
N GLN A 56 -6.99 -6.64 10.36
CA GLN A 56 -6.28 -6.07 11.51
C GLN A 56 -4.80 -6.42 11.50
N SER A 57 -4.44 -7.66 11.12
CA SER A 57 -3.05 -8.08 11.02
C SER A 57 -2.31 -7.32 9.92
N TYR A 58 -2.96 -7.08 8.78
CA TYR A 58 -2.36 -6.27 7.71
C TYR A 58 -2.13 -4.83 8.15
N ILE A 59 -3.12 -4.20 8.80
CA ILE A 59 -3.01 -2.83 9.33
C ILE A 59 -1.89 -2.74 10.37
N ALA A 60 -1.80 -3.71 11.28
CA ALA A 60 -0.73 -3.77 12.27
C ALA A 60 0.65 -3.85 11.61
N GLY A 61 0.81 -4.73 10.60
CA GLY A 61 2.05 -4.84 9.85
C GLY A 61 2.46 -3.55 9.13
N VAL A 62 1.51 -2.84 8.52
CA VAL A 62 1.76 -1.54 7.90
C VAL A 62 2.21 -0.51 8.94
N LEU A 63 1.55 -0.45 10.10
CA LEU A 63 1.92 0.46 11.18
C LEU A 63 3.29 0.15 11.78
N ASP A 64 3.58 -1.12 12.04
CA ASP A 64 4.87 -1.53 12.61
C ASP A 64 6.03 -1.21 11.65
N TYR A 65 5.83 -1.48 10.35
CA TYR A 65 6.80 -1.12 9.33
C TYR A 65 6.96 0.40 9.21
N HIS A 66 5.85 1.16 9.26
CA HIS A 66 5.89 2.62 9.22
C HIS A 66 6.63 3.20 10.44
N ASN A 67 6.35 2.70 11.64
CA ASN A 67 7.02 3.09 12.88
C ASN A 67 8.53 2.79 12.82
N MET A 68 8.90 1.62 12.29
CA MET A 68 10.30 1.27 12.05
C MET A 68 10.97 2.29 11.12
N LEU A 69 10.38 2.59 9.96
CA LEU A 69 10.92 3.60 9.04
C LEU A 69 11.05 4.98 9.69
N GLN A 70 10.08 5.38 10.51
CA GLN A 70 10.10 6.65 11.22
C GLN A 70 11.24 6.70 12.24
N SER A 71 11.46 5.62 13.00
CA SER A 71 12.56 5.52 13.96
C SER A 71 13.94 5.62 13.30
N LEU A 72 14.06 5.16 12.05
CA LEU A 72 15.27 5.25 11.25
C LEU A 72 15.43 6.61 10.56
N GLY A 73 14.42 7.50 10.65
CA GLY A 73 14.40 8.77 9.93
C GLY A 73 14.27 8.63 8.42
N THR A 74 13.76 7.49 7.94
CA THR A 74 13.60 7.15 6.52
C THR A 74 12.14 7.08 6.08
N SER A 75 11.21 7.33 6.99
CA SER A 75 9.79 7.43 6.68
C SER A 75 9.55 8.50 5.61
N PRO A 76 8.68 8.24 4.61
CA PRO A 76 8.18 9.30 3.74
C PRO A 76 7.50 10.40 4.58
N ASN A 77 7.30 11.60 4.00
CA ASN A 77 6.73 12.79 4.69
C ASN A 77 5.25 12.64 5.15
N VAL A 78 4.78 11.42 5.40
CA VAL A 78 3.43 11.04 5.82
C VAL A 78 3.53 10.32 7.17
N ASP A 79 3.87 11.06 8.22
CA ASP A 79 4.05 10.47 9.55
C ASP A 79 2.71 10.23 10.25
N ILE A 80 2.54 9.04 10.83
CA ILE A 80 1.34 8.61 11.55
C ILE A 80 1.68 8.48 13.03
N CYS A 81 0.89 9.12 13.90
CA CYS A 81 1.06 9.08 15.35
C CYS A 81 -0.20 8.52 16.01
N VAL A 82 -0.40 7.20 15.91
CA VAL A 82 -1.53 6.52 16.55
C VAL A 82 -1.39 6.60 18.08
N PRO A 83 -2.41 7.05 18.82
CA PRO A 83 -2.37 7.08 20.28
C PRO A 83 -2.19 5.70 20.91
N ALA A 84 -1.47 5.64 22.03
CA ALA A 84 -1.35 4.43 22.83
C ALA A 84 -2.74 3.94 23.30
N GLY A 85 -2.97 2.63 23.23
CA GLY A 85 -4.23 2.00 23.65
C GLY A 85 -5.35 2.02 22.60
N MET A 86 -5.10 2.56 21.40
CA MET A 86 -6.05 2.44 20.30
C MET A 86 -6.25 0.97 19.92
N LYS A 87 -7.51 0.54 19.78
CA LYS A 87 -7.82 -0.85 19.47
C LYS A 87 -7.71 -1.08 17.97
N LEU A 88 -7.24 -2.26 17.57
CA LEU A 88 -7.20 -2.66 16.15
C LEU A 88 -8.59 -2.62 15.49
N LYS A 89 -9.65 -2.85 16.27
CA LYS A 89 -11.05 -2.70 15.83
C LYS A 89 -11.33 -1.30 15.28
N ASP A 90 -10.87 -0.27 15.99
CA ASP A 90 -11.12 1.14 15.66
C ASP A 90 -10.27 1.54 14.44
N LEU A 91 -9.02 1.06 14.38
CA LEU A 91 -8.15 1.25 13.22
C LEU A 91 -8.71 0.60 11.96
N GLN A 92 -9.25 -0.62 12.08
CA GLN A 92 -9.95 -1.29 10.99
C GLN A 92 -11.12 -0.46 10.47
N GLU A 93 -11.95 0.09 11.35
CA GLU A 93 -13.11 0.89 10.96
C GLU A 93 -12.68 2.16 10.19
N ILE A 94 -11.64 2.84 10.66
CA ILE A 94 -11.06 4.01 9.98
C ILE A 94 -10.58 3.64 8.57
N VAL A 95 -9.81 2.55 8.45
CA VAL A 95 -9.24 2.09 7.18
C VAL A 95 -10.35 1.65 6.23
N TRP A 96 -11.30 0.84 6.71
CA TRP A 96 -12.43 0.36 5.91
C TRP A 96 -13.22 1.52 5.30
N HIS A 97 -13.62 2.50 6.11
CA HIS A 97 -14.34 3.67 5.60
C HIS A 97 -13.49 4.56 4.69
N TYR A 98 -12.18 4.58 4.86
CA TYR A 98 -11.32 5.26 3.90
C TYR A 98 -11.34 4.54 2.55
N LEU A 99 -11.15 3.22 2.53
CA LEU A 99 -11.14 2.41 1.30
C LEU A 99 -12.48 2.53 0.56
N ASP A 100 -13.60 2.45 1.28
CA ASP A 100 -14.96 2.61 0.74
C ASP A 100 -15.14 3.93 -0.04
N ARG A 101 -14.52 5.01 0.45
CA ARG A 101 -14.61 6.35 -0.16
C ARG A 101 -13.52 6.62 -1.20
N ASN A 102 -12.57 5.71 -1.41
CA ASN A 102 -11.38 5.95 -2.24
C ASN A 102 -11.11 4.77 -3.20
N THR A 103 -12.14 4.36 -3.95
CA THR A 103 -12.08 3.23 -4.90
C THR A 103 -11.07 3.42 -6.03
N GLN A 104 -10.58 4.64 -6.27
CA GLN A 104 -9.48 4.87 -7.21
C GLN A 104 -8.18 4.15 -6.83
N HIS A 105 -8.05 3.66 -5.59
CA HIS A 105 -6.89 2.91 -5.12
C HIS A 105 -7.04 1.38 -5.26
N ASP A 106 -8.17 0.88 -5.75
CA ASP A 106 -8.55 -0.54 -5.70
C ASP A 106 -7.50 -1.49 -6.26
N ALA A 107 -6.92 -1.15 -7.41
CA ALA A 107 -5.93 -1.97 -8.10
C ALA A 107 -4.50 -1.85 -7.52
N PHE A 108 -4.27 -0.92 -6.58
CA PHE A 108 -2.96 -0.70 -5.99
C PHE A 108 -2.76 -1.53 -4.72
N VAL A 109 -1.49 -1.71 -4.34
CA VAL A 109 -1.14 -2.29 -3.04
C VAL A 109 -1.80 -1.47 -1.92
N ALA A 110 -2.32 -2.15 -0.90
CA ALA A 110 -3.16 -1.50 0.11
C ALA A 110 -2.37 -0.63 1.10
N ALA A 111 -1.07 -0.89 1.31
CA ALA A 111 -0.27 -0.22 2.32
C ALA A 111 -0.32 1.33 2.24
N PRO A 112 -0.12 1.99 1.07
CA PRO A 112 -0.29 3.44 0.96
C PRO A 112 -1.70 3.93 1.34
N ALA A 113 -2.76 3.20 0.98
CA ALA A 113 -4.12 3.58 1.34
C ALA A 113 -4.34 3.50 2.86
N VAL A 114 -3.83 2.46 3.52
CA VAL A 114 -3.81 2.35 4.99
C VAL A 114 -3.04 3.51 5.61
N THR A 115 -1.84 3.81 5.12
CA THR A 115 -1.01 4.91 5.63
C THR A 115 -1.74 6.25 5.50
N LEU A 116 -2.35 6.53 4.35
CA LEU A 116 -3.12 7.76 4.12
C LEU A 116 -4.38 7.83 4.98
N ALA A 117 -5.09 6.72 5.16
CA ALA A 117 -6.27 6.63 6.02
C ALA A 117 -5.92 7.05 7.45
N LEU A 118 -4.87 6.45 8.00
CA LEU A 118 -4.46 6.69 9.37
C LEU A 118 -3.79 8.06 9.54
N HIS A 119 -3.02 8.54 8.56
CA HIS A 119 -2.44 9.88 8.61
C HIS A 119 -3.50 10.98 8.61
N LYS A 120 -4.62 10.81 7.88
CA LYS A 120 -5.73 11.79 7.89
C LYS A 120 -6.34 11.97 9.28
N ILE A 121 -6.36 10.91 10.10
CA ILE A 121 -6.95 10.95 11.45
C ILE A 121 -5.87 11.25 12.50
N PHE A 122 -4.67 10.71 12.33
CA PHE A 122 -3.57 10.76 13.30
C PHE A 122 -2.29 11.37 12.72
N PRO A 123 -2.32 12.61 12.19
CA PRO A 123 -1.10 13.24 11.72
C PRO A 123 -0.17 13.51 12.90
N CYS A 124 1.11 13.17 12.77
CA CYS A 124 2.10 13.58 13.76
C CYS A 124 2.23 15.10 13.79
N LYS A 125 2.09 15.71 14.98
CA LYS A 125 2.39 17.14 15.15
C LYS A 125 3.90 17.34 15.02
N LYS A 126 4.33 18.20 14.10
CA LYS A 126 5.72 18.62 14.03
C LYS A 126 6.10 19.25 15.37
N ALA A 127 7.15 18.73 16.01
CA ALA A 127 7.70 19.35 17.21
C ALA A 127 8.04 20.82 16.88
N LYS A 128 7.47 21.78 17.65
CA LYS A 128 7.89 23.18 17.54
C LYS A 128 9.38 23.21 17.91
N LYS A 129 10.25 23.54 16.95
CA LYS A 129 11.64 23.89 17.28
C LYS A 129 11.59 25.03 18.30
N LYS A 130 12.05 24.78 19.53
CA LYS A 130 12.37 25.86 20.46
C LYS A 130 13.47 26.68 19.78
N LYS A 131 13.15 27.91 19.42
CA LYS A 131 14.13 28.92 19.00
C LYS A 131 15.04 29.25 20.17
#